data_AF-A0A8H2JGE2-F1
#
_entry.id   AF-A0A8H2JGE2-F1
#
_cell.length_a   1.000
_cell.length_b   1.000
_cell.length_c   1.000
_cell.angle_alpha   90.00
_cell.angle_beta   90.00
_cell.angle_gamma   90.00
#
_symmetry.space_group_name_H-M   'P 1'
#
loop_
_entity.id
_entity.type
_entity.pdbx_description
1 polymer ?
#
loop_
_entity_poly.entity_id
_entity_poly.type
_entity_poly.pdbx_seq_one_letter_code
_entity_poly.pdbx_strand_id
1 'polypeptide(L)'
;MITFEQARSTVAADAAVREFFGDGFTVDEFGWQNDDVYLMSVDAADGVALFDTPAILVDKTTGMVIQKTGLLGIPSAPDLQPIGDVPED
;
A
#
# COMPACT_ATOMS: atom_id res chain seq x y z
N MET A 1 4.35 -17.28 -3.20
CA MET A 1 3.61 -16.02 -3.35
C MET A 1 2.86 -15.76 -2.06
N ILE A 2 2.96 -14.56 -1.49
CA ILE A 2 2.26 -14.19 -0.25
C ILE A 2 0.83 -13.72 -0.53
N THR A 3 -0.03 -13.84 0.47
CA THR A 3 -1.42 -13.36 0.38
C THR A 3 -1.49 -11.85 0.59
N PHE A 4 -2.62 -11.24 0.23
CA PHE A 4 -2.86 -9.82 0.47
C PHE A 4 -2.83 -9.48 1.97
N GLU A 5 -3.42 -10.31 2.82
CA GLU A 5 -3.39 -10.13 4.29
C GLU A 5 -1.96 -10.23 4.85
N GLN A 6 -1.14 -11.16 4.34
CA GLN A 6 0.27 -11.24 4.71
C GLN A 6 1.03 -9.97 4.30
N ALA A 7 0.76 -9.46 3.10
CA ALA A 7 1.37 -8.24 2.60
C ALA A 7 0.94 -7.01 3.44
N ARG A 8 -0.33 -6.93 3.87
CA ARG A 8 -0.82 -5.88 4.80
C ARG A 8 -0.09 -5.93 6.13
N SER A 9 0.11 -7.14 6.67
CA SER A 9 0.86 -7.35 7.91
C SER A 9 2.32 -6.90 7.76
N THR A 10 2.96 -7.16 6.62
CA THR A 10 4.30 -6.61 6.32
C THR A 10 4.31 -5.10 6.38
N VAL A 11 3.37 -4.43 5.69
CA VAL A 11 3.32 -2.95 5.65
C VAL A 11 3.10 -2.37 7.05
N ALA A 12 2.18 -2.95 7.84
CA ALA A 12 1.92 -2.51 9.22
C ALA A 12 3.14 -2.68 10.15
N ALA A 13 3.97 -3.69 9.90
CA ALA A 13 5.17 -3.99 10.69
C ALA A 13 6.42 -3.22 10.22
N ASP A 14 6.42 -2.68 8.99
CA ASP A 14 7.58 -2.04 8.39
C ASP A 14 7.95 -0.74 9.13
N ALA A 15 9.15 -0.73 9.73
CA ALA A 15 9.63 0.39 10.53
C ALA A 15 9.74 1.68 9.73
N ALA A 16 10.04 1.56 8.44
CA ALA A 16 10.30 2.70 7.59
C ALA A 16 8.98 3.23 6.98
N VAL A 17 7.92 2.42 6.89
CA VAL A 17 6.54 2.89 6.65
C VAL A 17 6.05 3.67 7.88
N ARG A 18 6.27 3.14 9.09
CA ARG A 18 5.94 3.83 10.35
C ARG A 18 6.66 5.17 10.51
N GLU A 19 7.94 5.24 10.17
CA GLU A 19 8.71 6.49 10.18
C GLU A 19 8.13 7.55 9.23
N PHE A 20 7.57 7.11 8.09
CA PHE A 20 7.04 8.02 7.07
C PHE A 20 5.61 8.49 7.36
N PHE A 21 4.70 7.60 7.80
CA PHE A 21 3.29 7.92 8.04
C PHE A 21 2.95 8.23 9.50
N GLY A 22 3.94 8.11 10.40
CA GLY A 22 3.78 8.30 11.83
C GLY A 22 3.26 7.06 12.56
N ASP A 23 3.43 7.07 13.87
CA ASP A 23 2.83 6.06 14.75
C ASP A 23 1.30 6.18 14.68
N GLY A 24 0.63 5.10 14.27
CA GLY A 24 -0.84 5.04 14.20
C GLY A 24 -1.43 5.07 12.79
N PHE A 25 -0.61 4.99 11.74
CA PHE A 25 -1.13 4.79 10.37
C PHE A 25 -1.93 3.47 10.28
N THR A 26 -2.91 3.44 9.39
CA THR A 26 -3.70 2.24 9.10
C THR A 26 -3.51 1.79 7.66
N VAL A 27 -3.41 0.48 7.44
CA VAL A 27 -3.37 -0.11 6.10
C VAL A 27 -4.78 -0.55 5.74
N ASP A 28 -5.29 -0.08 4.61
CA ASP A 28 -6.66 -0.36 4.18
C ASP A 28 -6.93 -1.84 3.91
N GLU A 29 -8.21 -2.22 4.00
CA GLU A 29 -8.67 -3.56 3.68
C GLU A 29 -8.82 -3.82 2.19
N PHE A 30 -8.78 -2.76 1.38
CA PHE A 30 -8.81 -2.82 -0.07
C PHE A 30 -7.43 -2.45 -0.66
N GLY A 31 -7.24 -2.75 -1.93
CA GLY A 31 -6.03 -2.38 -2.66
C GLY A 31 -6.12 -2.82 -4.12
N TRP A 32 -4.97 -2.91 -4.77
CA TRP A 32 -4.87 -3.39 -6.15
C TRP A 32 -3.76 -4.41 -6.30
N GLN A 33 -3.83 -5.25 -7.33
CA GLN A 33 -2.80 -6.24 -7.62
C GLN A 33 -2.62 -6.50 -9.11
N ASN A 34 -1.43 -6.94 -9.47
CA ASN A 34 -1.16 -7.65 -10.71
C ASN A 34 -0.41 -8.96 -10.39
N ASP A 35 0.23 -9.59 -11.37
CA ASP A 35 0.94 -10.86 -11.15
C ASP A 35 2.14 -10.72 -10.19
N ASP A 36 2.74 -9.53 -10.10
CA ASP A 36 4.01 -9.32 -9.40
C ASP A 36 3.85 -8.62 -8.04
N VAL A 37 2.91 -7.68 -7.92
CA VAL A 37 2.82 -6.78 -6.77
C VAL A 37 1.41 -6.63 -6.18
N TYR A 38 1.36 -6.27 -4.90
CA TYR A 38 0.20 -5.63 -4.27
C TYR A 38 0.47 -4.13 -4.13
N LEU A 39 -0.54 -3.31 -4.45
CA LEU A 39 -0.60 -1.88 -4.15
C LEU A 39 -1.62 -1.68 -3.03
N MET A 40 -1.21 -1.09 -1.91
CA MET A 40 -2.03 -0.94 -0.71
C MET A 40 -2.22 0.52 -0.37
N SER A 41 -3.46 0.92 -0.11
CA SER A 41 -3.77 2.25 0.42
C SER A 41 -3.46 2.29 1.93
N VAL A 42 -2.99 3.44 2.39
CA VAL A 42 -2.61 3.70 3.78
C VAL A 42 -3.17 5.04 4.22
N ASP A 43 -3.74 5.11 5.41
CA ASP A 43 -4.11 6.38 6.04
C ASP A 43 -3.04 6.81 7.04
N ALA A 44 -2.57 8.06 6.90
CA ALA A 44 -1.59 8.64 7.81
C ALA A 44 -2.23 8.97 9.18
N ALA A 45 -1.44 8.87 10.25
CA ALA A 45 -1.92 9.05 11.62
C ALA A 45 -2.35 10.50 11.95
N ASP A 46 -1.84 11.48 11.20
CA ASP A 46 -1.98 12.91 11.49
C ASP A 46 -3.18 13.58 10.78
N GLY A 47 -3.95 12.82 9.99
CA GLY A 47 -5.09 13.33 9.23
C GLY A 47 -4.69 14.36 8.16
N VAL A 48 -3.39 14.52 7.87
CA VAL A 48 -2.94 15.36 6.77
C VAL A 48 -3.15 14.55 5.48
N ALA A 49 -4.05 15.06 4.64
CA ALA A 49 -4.26 14.49 3.31
C ALA A 49 -2.95 14.61 2.50
N LEU A 50 -2.22 13.51 2.41
CA LEU A 50 -1.19 13.30 1.42
C LEU A 50 -1.91 13.09 0.08
N PHE A 51 -2.40 14.19 -0.51
CA PHE A 51 -2.96 14.32 -1.86
C PHE A 51 -3.36 12.98 -2.52
N ASP A 52 -4.57 12.50 -2.19
CA ASP A 52 -5.29 11.33 -2.77
C ASP A 52 -4.86 9.91 -2.34
N THR A 53 -4.61 9.72 -1.04
CA THR A 53 -4.32 8.45 -0.34
C THR A 53 -2.97 7.82 -0.72
N PRO A 54 -1.99 7.79 0.20
CA PRO A 54 -0.68 7.25 -0.10
C PRO A 54 -0.73 5.73 -0.30
N ALA A 55 -0.01 5.25 -1.31
CA ALA A 55 -0.01 3.84 -1.67
C ALA A 55 1.38 3.18 -1.51
N ILE A 56 1.38 1.94 -1.03
CA ILE A 56 2.57 1.11 -0.77
C ILE A 56 2.59 -0.09 -1.69
N LEU A 57 3.74 -0.32 -2.34
CA LEU A 57 3.97 -1.50 -3.17
C LEU A 57 4.65 -2.62 -2.39
N VAL A 58 4.09 -3.83 -2.48
CA VAL A 58 4.64 -5.05 -1.87
C VAL A 58 4.87 -6.11 -2.94
N ASP A 59 6.07 -6.67 -2.98
CA ASP A 59 6.45 -7.78 -3.85
C ASP A 59 5.72 -9.07 -3.43
N LYS A 60 4.99 -9.71 -4.34
CA LYS A 60 4.23 -10.93 -4.00
C LYS A 60 5.12 -12.15 -3.79
N THR A 61 6.33 -12.18 -4.34
CA THR A 61 7.22 -13.34 -4.28
C THR A 61 7.96 -13.40 -2.94
N THR A 62 8.48 -12.25 -2.52
CA THR A 62 9.37 -12.07 -1.37
C THR A 62 8.63 -11.49 -0.16
N GLY A 63 7.51 -10.80 -0.37
CA GLY A 63 6.78 -10.09 0.66
C GLY A 63 7.46 -8.81 1.13
N MET A 64 8.43 -8.29 0.37
CA MET A 64 9.14 -7.07 0.71
C MET A 64 8.40 -5.82 0.25
N VAL A 65 8.47 -4.76 1.05
CA VAL A 65 8.02 -3.42 0.64
C VAL A 65 9.00 -2.87 -0.40
N ILE A 66 8.52 -2.59 -1.61
CA ILE A 66 9.35 -2.13 -2.73
C ILE A 66 9.45 -0.60 -2.75
N GLN A 67 8.31 0.09 -2.56
CA GLN A 67 8.25 1.55 -2.70
C GLN A 67 7.13 2.15 -1.85
N LYS A 68 7.45 3.29 -1.23
CA LYS A 68 6.52 4.12 -0.45
C LYS A 68 6.24 5.37 -1.26
N THR A 69 5.12 5.44 -1.97
CA THR A 69 4.85 6.54 -2.91
C THR A 69 3.58 7.27 -2.51
N GLY A 70 3.74 8.51 -2.07
CA GLY A 70 2.82 9.60 -2.37
C GLY A 70 3.54 10.58 -3.29
N LEU A 71 2.84 11.12 -4.29
CA LEU A 71 3.17 12.32 -5.08
C LEU A 71 4.11 12.31 -6.31
N LEU A 72 4.87 11.27 -6.68
CA LEU A 72 5.71 11.37 -7.90
C LEU A 72 5.73 10.09 -8.73
N GLY A 73 4.93 10.12 -9.82
CA GLY A 73 5.16 9.33 -11.02
C GLY A 73 5.38 7.85 -10.79
N ILE A 74 4.33 7.14 -10.32
CA ILE A 74 4.31 5.68 -10.37
C ILE A 74 4.65 5.30 -11.83
N PRO A 75 5.73 4.54 -12.10
CA PRO A 75 5.81 3.81 -13.35
C PRO A 75 4.59 2.90 -13.30
N SER A 76 3.57 3.22 -14.11
CA SER A 76 2.28 2.54 -14.14
C SER A 76 2.54 1.06 -13.96
N ALA A 77 2.22 0.51 -12.79
CA ALA A 77 2.09 -0.93 -12.64
C ALA A 77 0.89 -1.25 -13.53
N PRO A 78 1.13 -1.67 -14.79
CA PRO A 78 0.01 -1.83 -15.70
C PRO A 78 -0.82 -3.00 -15.18
N ASP A 79 -2.10 -3.00 -15.55
CA ASP A 79 -3.01 -4.13 -15.31
C ASP A 79 -3.37 -4.41 -13.84
N LEU A 80 -3.25 -3.41 -12.97
CA LEU A 80 -3.74 -3.49 -11.59
C LEU A 80 -5.26 -3.74 -11.55
N GLN A 81 -5.66 -4.82 -10.86
CA GLN A 81 -7.04 -5.20 -10.58
C GLN A 81 -7.38 -4.91 -9.12
N PRO A 82 -8.60 -4.45 -8.80
CA PRO A 82 -9.01 -4.17 -7.43
C PRO A 82 -9.06 -5.44 -6.57
N ILE A 83 -8.79 -5.28 -5.28
CA ILE A 83 -8.96 -6.30 -4.24
C ILE A 83 -9.94 -5.76 -3.20
N GLY A 84 -10.98 -6.54 -2.91
CA GLY A 84 -12.03 -6.15 -1.98
C GLY A 84 -12.99 -5.13 -2.58
N ASP A 85 -13.88 -4.61 -1.74
CA ASP A 85 -14.83 -3.56 -2.10
C ASP A 85 -14.10 -2.20 -2.05
N VAL A 86 -13.36 -1.89 -3.12
CA VAL A 86 -12.73 -0.57 -3.28
C VAL A 86 -13.83 0.49 -3.24
N PRO A 87 -13.73 1.50 -2.35
CA PRO A 87 -14.72 2.57 -2.30
C PRO A 87 -14.89 3.22 -3.67
N GLU A 88 -16.14 3.41 -4.10
CA GLU A 88 -16.43 4.26 -5.25
C GLU A 88 -16.24 5.72 -4.79
N ASP A 89 -15.34 6.45 -5.46
CA ASP A 89 -15.05 7.88 -5.21
C ASP A 89 -16.31 8.76 -5.15
#